data_AF-A0A940W1X5-F1
#
_entry.id   AF-A0A940W1X5-F1
#
_cell.length_a   1.000
_cell.length_b   1.000
_cell.length_c   1.000
_cell.angle_alpha   90.00
_cell.angle_beta   90.00
_cell.angle_gamma   90.00
#
_symmetry.space_group_name_H-M   'P 1'
#
loop_
_entity.id
_entity.type
_entity.pdbx_description
1 polymer ?
#
loop_
_entity_poly.entity_id
_entity_poly.type
_entity_poly.pdbx_seq_one_letter_code
_entity_poly.pdbx_strand_id
1 'polypeptide(L)'
;MKPIDNTLSVQQLEIMKVVWRLGEATVRDVYEALRGQRSIAYTTVMTTMKTMEARGHLKKQADRRAFVYQATEPYGSKIAA
;
A
#
# COMPACT_ATOMS: atom_id res chain seq x y z
N MET A 1 0.95 22.01 -13.34
CA MET A 1 0.73 20.57 -13.04
C MET A 1 1.80 20.17 -12.06
N LYS A 2 1.47 19.90 -10.77
CA LYS A 2 2.50 19.51 -9.79
C LYS A 2 3.11 18.18 -10.23
N PRO A 3 4.45 18.01 -10.20
CA PRO A 3 5.02 16.67 -10.34
C PRO A 3 4.39 15.79 -9.26
N ILE A 4 3.94 14.60 -9.65
CA ILE A 4 3.48 13.61 -8.67
C ILE A 4 4.75 13.16 -7.96
N ASP A 5 5.03 13.75 -6.80
CA ASP A 5 6.16 13.36 -5.97
C ASP A 5 6.02 11.86 -5.66
N ASN A 6 6.91 11.04 -6.25
CA ASN A 6 6.91 9.58 -6.15
C ASN A 6 7.47 9.08 -4.81
N THR A 7 7.63 9.99 -3.84
CA THR A 7 8.17 9.72 -2.52
C THR A 7 7.06 9.19 -1.62
N LEU A 8 7.24 7.97 -1.11
CA LEU A 8 6.30 7.39 -0.16
C LEU A 8 6.50 8.03 1.21
N SER A 9 5.40 8.44 1.84
CA SER A 9 5.42 8.82 3.26
C SER A 9 5.75 7.60 4.12
N VAL A 10 6.12 7.83 5.39
CA VAL A 10 6.38 6.75 6.36
C VAL A 10 5.23 5.75 6.41
N GLN A 11 3.98 6.23 6.43
CA GLN A 11 2.79 5.38 6.43
C GLN A 11 2.66 4.55 5.14
N GLN A 12 2.92 5.14 3.98
CA GLN A 12 2.84 4.44 2.70
C GLN A 12 3.95 3.40 2.56
N LEU A 13 5.14 3.69 3.07
CA LEU A 13 6.25 2.74 3.11
C LEU A 13 5.96 1.54 4.00
N GLU A 14 5.30 1.73 5.16
CA GLU A 14 4.84 0.63 6.01
C GLU A 14 3.83 -0.27 5.27
N ILE A 15 2.92 0.31 4.51
CA ILE A 15 1.98 -0.44 3.66
C ILE A 15 2.74 -1.23 2.60
N MET A 16 3.68 -0.60 1.88
CA MET A 16 4.51 -1.30 0.88
C MET A 16 5.29 -2.46 1.49
N LYS A 17 5.87 -2.30 2.68
CA LYS A 17 6.57 -3.38 3.40
C LYS A 17 5.66 -4.59 3.62
N VAL A 18 4.40 -4.37 3.99
CA VAL A 18 3.43 -5.45 4.15
C VAL A 18 3.10 -6.10 2.81
N VAL A 19 2.81 -5.30 1.78
CA VAL A 19 2.48 -5.81 0.44
C VAL A 19 3.63 -6.61 -0.16
N TRP A 20 4.87 -6.11 -0.06
CA TRP A 20 6.07 -6.84 -0.50
C TRP A 20 6.27 -8.15 0.25
N ARG A 21 6.07 -8.15 1.57
CA ARG A 21 6.21 -9.36 2.39
C ARG A 21 5.18 -10.43 2.03
N LEU A 22 3.96 -10.03 1.67
CA LEU A 22 2.88 -10.93 1.31
C LEU A 22 2.84 -11.27 -0.19
N GLY A 23 3.54 -10.50 -1.04
CA GLY A 23 3.45 -10.54 -2.50
C GLY A 23 2.16 -9.89 -3.02
N GLU A 24 1.03 -10.27 -2.42
CA GLU A 24 -0.30 -9.73 -2.65
C GLU A 24 -1.03 -9.57 -1.32
N ALA A 25 -1.77 -8.47 -1.17
CA ALA A 25 -2.46 -8.16 0.08
C ALA A 25 -3.79 -7.46 -0.16
N THR A 26 -4.80 -7.79 0.64
CA THR A 26 -6.04 -7.02 0.73
C THR A 26 -5.88 -5.86 1.72
N VAL A 27 -6.83 -4.92 1.70
CA VAL A 27 -6.91 -3.86 2.72
C VAL A 27 -6.97 -4.45 4.14
N ARG A 28 -7.66 -5.59 4.31
CA ARG A 28 -7.74 -6.29 5.59
C ARG A 28 -6.38 -6.84 6.01
N ASP A 29 -5.63 -7.47 5.12
CA ASP A 29 -4.31 -8.03 5.46
C ASP A 29 -3.34 -6.93 5.91
N VAL A 30 -3.35 -5.80 5.21
CA VAL A 30 -2.54 -4.63 5.57
C VAL A 30 -3.01 -4.05 6.91
N TYR A 31 -4.31 -3.90 7.12
CA TYR A 31 -4.86 -3.42 8.38
C TYR A 31 -4.46 -4.29 9.57
N GLU A 32 -4.60 -5.61 9.45
CA GLU A 32 -4.23 -6.57 10.51
C GLU A 32 -2.72 -6.55 10.79
N ALA A 33 -1.88 -6.38 9.76
CA ALA A 33 -0.44 -6.25 9.94
C ALA A 33 -0.01 -4.95 10.64
N LEU A 34 -0.72 -3.84 10.39
CA LEU A 34 -0.39 -2.52 10.95
C LEU A 34 -0.99 -2.28 12.33
N ARG A 35 -2.20 -2.80 12.61
CA ARG A 35 -2.87 -2.61 13.91
C ARG A 35 -2.11 -3.24 15.08
N GLY A 36 -1.29 -4.26 14.81
CA GLY A 36 -0.40 -4.87 15.80
C GLY A 36 0.77 -3.97 16.21
N GLN A 37 1.08 -2.94 15.43
CA GLN A 37 2.19 -2.02 15.66
C GLN A 37 1.72 -0.63 16.11
N ARG A 38 0.55 -0.17 15.64
CA ARG A 38 -0.03 1.12 16.03
C ARG A 38 -1.56 1.09 15.97
N SER A 39 -2.21 2.02 16.66
CA SER A 39 -3.63 2.30 16.44
C SER A 39 -3.82 3.01 15.09
N ILE A 40 -4.52 2.36 14.16
CA ILE A 40 -4.87 2.91 12.85
C ILE A 40 -6.29 2.48 12.50
N ALA A 41 -7.08 3.37 11.89
CA ALA A 41 -8.41 3.03 11.43
C ALA A 41 -8.35 2.25 10.10
N TYR A 42 -9.28 1.31 9.91
CA TYR A 42 -9.39 0.53 8.67
C TYR A 42 -9.57 1.43 7.43
N THR A 43 -10.40 2.46 7.55
CA THR A 43 -10.67 3.42 6.46
C THR A 43 -9.44 4.24 6.09
N THR A 44 -8.55 4.50 7.04
CA THR A 44 -7.26 5.15 6.77
C THR A 44 -6.40 4.24 5.89
N VAL A 45 -6.25 2.96 6.25
CA VAL A 45 -5.51 1.99 5.41
C VAL A 45 -6.12 1.90 4.02
N MET A 46 -7.45 1.77 3.94
CA MET A 46 -8.19 1.71 2.67
C MET A 46 -7.93 2.93 1.78
N THR A 47 -8.03 4.14 2.36
CA THR A 47 -7.85 5.39 1.61
C THR A 47 -6.42 5.54 1.16
N THR A 48 -5.45 5.25 2.03
CA THR A 48 -4.02 5.32 1.69
C THR A 48 -3.66 4.33 0.58
N MET A 49 -4.15 3.09 0.64
CA MET A 49 -3.95 2.11 -0.44
C MET A 49 -4.59 2.56 -1.76
N LYS A 50 -5.79 3.16 -1.73
CA LYS A 50 -6.43 3.73 -2.92
C LYS A 50 -5.64 4.91 -3.52
N THR A 51 -5.05 5.76 -2.67
CA THR A 51 -4.17 6.84 -3.13
C THR A 51 -2.88 6.29 -3.76
N MET A 52 -2.29 5.25 -3.17
CA MET A 52 -1.10 4.59 -3.71
C MET A 52 -1.39 3.88 -5.04
N GLU A 53 -2.58 3.30 -5.18
CA GLU A 53 -3.09 2.76 -6.46
C GLU A 53 -3.21 3.85 -7.51
N ALA A 54 -3.85 4.98 -7.18
CA ALA A 54 -4.00 6.11 -8.10
C ALA A 54 -2.64 6.73 -8.51
N ARG A 55 -1.62 6.62 -7.66
CA ARG A 55 -0.24 7.05 -7.95
C ARG A 55 0.59 5.99 -8.68
N GLY A 56 0.07 4.77 -8.84
CA GLY A 56 0.74 3.70 -9.58
C GLY A 56 1.73 2.86 -8.77
N HIS A 57 1.80 3.00 -7.43
CA HIS A 57 2.65 2.17 -6.56
C HIS A 57 2.03 0.80 -6.24
N LEU A 58 0.70 0.73 -6.29
CA LEU A 58 -0.06 -0.50 -6.11
C LEU A 58 -0.93 -0.76 -7.34
N LYS A 59 -1.03 -2.02 -7.72
CA LYS A 59 -1.98 -2.48 -8.72
C LYS A 59 -3.08 -3.26 -8.03
N LYS A 60 -4.32 -2.82 -8.22
CA LYS A 60 -5.50 -3.51 -7.75
C LYS A 60 -5.89 -4.59 -8.76
N GLN A 61 -6.06 -5.81 -8.28
CA GLN A 61 -6.68 -6.91 -9.01
C GLN A 61 -8.01 -7.24 -8.35
N ALA A 62 -9.07 -7.30 -9.16
CA ALA A 62 -10.34 -7.82 -8.70
C ALA A 62 -10.30 -9.34 -8.81
N ASP A 63 -9.97 -10.01 -7.71
CA ASP A 63 -10.28 -11.44 -7.60
C ASP A 63 -11.75 -11.59 -7.18
N ARG A 64 -12.41 -12.66 -7.60
CA ARG A 64 -13.88 -12.85 -7.62
C ARG A 64 -14.60 -12.64 -6.28
N ARG A 65 -13.88 -12.41 -5.18
CA ARG A 65 -14.39 -12.15 -3.82
C ARG A 65 -13.80 -10.94 -3.10
N ALA A 66 -12.64 -10.42 -3.50
CA ALA A 66 -11.98 -9.33 -2.79
C ALA A 66 -11.04 -8.53 -3.69
N PHE A 67 -10.80 -7.28 -3.31
CA PHE A 67 -9.78 -6.46 -3.95
C PHE A 67 -8.41 -6.80 -3.35
N VAL A 68 -7.56 -7.37 -4.19
CA VAL A 68 -6.18 -7.71 -3.87
C VAL A 68 -5.28 -6.64 -4.47
N TYR A 69 -4.27 -6.21 -3.73
CA TYR A 69 -3.29 -5.24 -4.16
C TYR A 69 -1.92 -5.89 -4.26
N GLN A 70 -1.20 -5.59 -5.34
CA GLN A 70 0.18 -6.01 -5.58
C GLN A 70 1.06 -4.79 -5.75
N ALA A 71 2.30 -4.86 -5.29
CA ALA A 71 3.28 -3.80 -5.55
C ALA A 71 3.66 -3.79 -7.03
N THR A 72 3.69 -2.60 -7.64
CA THR A 72 4.18 -2.41 -9.01
C THR A 72 5.69 -2.22 -9.06
N GLU A 73 6.31 -1.93 -7.91
CA GLU A 73 7.73 -1.66 -7.75
C GLU A 73 8.39 -2.74 -6.88
N PRO A 74 9.63 -3.17 -7.19
CA PRO A 74 10.37 -4.12 -6.37
C PRO A 74 10.86 -3.49 -5.06
N TYR A 75 11.06 -4.33 -4.04
CA TYR A 75 11.64 -3.93 -2.76
C TYR A 75 13.02 -3.31 -2.97
N GLY A 76 13.20 -2.04 -2.59
CA GLY A 76 14.48 -1.32 -2.73
C GLY A 76 14.63 -0.49 -4.02
N SER A 77 13.58 -0.35 -4.84
CA SER A 77 13.55 0.70 -5.86
C SER A 77 13.70 2.08 -5.20
N LYS A 78 14.25 3.09 -5.90
CA LYS A 78 14.59 4.43 -5.36
C LYS A 78 13.36 5.19 -4.81
N ILE A 79 12.90 4.81 -3.63
CA ILE A 79 11.71 5.39 -2.98
C ILE A 79 12.10 6.21 -1.73
N ALA A 80 13.40 6.36 -1.46
CA ALA A 80 13.91 7.17 -0.37
C ALA A 80 14.18 8.61 -0.83
N ALA A 81 13.51 9.56 -0.18
CA ALA A 81 14.08 10.88 0.09
C ALA A 81 14.65 10.84 1.51
#